data_AF-A0A1W9MS34-F1
#
_entry.id   AF-A0A1W9MS34-F1
#
_cell.length_a   1.000
_cell.length_b   1.000
_cell.length_c   1.000
_cell.angle_alpha   90.00
_cell.angle_beta   90.00
_cell.angle_gamma   90.00
#
_symmetry.space_group_name_H-M   'P 1'
#
loop_
_entity.id
_entity.type
_entity.pdbx_description
1 polymer ?
#
loop_
_entity_poly.entity_id
_entity_poly.type
_entity_poly.pdbx_seq_one_letter_code
_entity_poly.pdbx_strand_id
1 'polypeptide(L)'
;MRKPRTENIELRFTGPIKHKDKAIQALTHLGFTDTSDSISWREIFPDHDETEEPGICLAGIRNREDLTQKQLSELTGISQRHISEMENGKRPIDKKIA
;
A
#
# COMPACT_ATOMS: atom_id res chain seq x y z
N MET A 1 -6.93 22.22 3.04
CA MET A 1 -7.28 21.46 4.26
C MET A 1 -6.18 21.64 5.29
N ARG A 2 -6.47 22.13 6.50
CA ARG A 2 -5.46 22.19 7.58
C ARG A 2 -5.20 20.76 8.06
N LYS A 3 -3.95 20.30 8.02
CA LYS A 3 -3.56 19.05 8.68
C LYS A 3 -3.93 19.15 10.17
N PRO A 4 -4.54 18.13 10.79
CA PRO A 4 -4.63 18.09 12.25
C PRO A 4 -3.22 18.21 12.82
N ARG A 5 -3.09 18.95 13.91
CA ARG A 5 -1.84 19.05 14.67
C ARG A 5 -1.65 17.70 15.36
N THR A 6 -0.86 16.80 14.79
CA THR A 6 -0.48 15.57 15.48
C THR A 6 0.54 15.94 16.56
N GLU A 7 0.10 15.92 17.82
CA GLU A 7 0.93 16.21 19.00
C GLU A 7 1.75 14.98 19.46
N ASN A 8 1.58 13.84 18.79
CA ASN A 8 2.27 12.59 19.11
C ASN A 8 3.48 12.38 18.21
N ILE A 9 4.55 11.80 18.76
CA ILE A 9 5.78 11.41 18.06
C ILE A 9 5.98 9.90 18.10
N GLU A 10 6.56 9.32 17.05
CA GLU A 10 6.97 7.91 17.00
C GLU A 10 8.47 7.80 17.26
N LEU A 11 8.89 6.80 18.05
CA LEU A 11 10.29 6.48 18.30
C LEU A 11 10.59 5.07 17.82
N ARG A 12 11.71 4.89 17.10
CA ARG A 12 12.18 3.59 16.60
C ARG A 12 13.55 3.28 17.19
N PHE A 13 13.68 2.09 17.77
CA PHE A 13 14.90 1.64 18.44
C PHE A 13 15.34 0.26 17.96
N THR A 14 16.63 -0.04 18.09
CA THR A 14 17.21 -1.37 17.89
C THR A 14 17.95 -1.76 19.15
N GLY A 15 17.77 -2.99 19.63
CA GLY A 15 18.41 -3.45 20.86
C GLY A 15 18.27 -4.95 21.09
N PRO A 16 18.82 -5.47 22.20
CA PRO A 16 18.80 -6.90 22.50
C PRO A 16 17.37 -7.44 22.71
N ILE A 17 17.02 -8.54 22.05
CA ILE A 17 15.68 -9.15 22.11
C ILE A 17 15.20 -9.46 23.54
N LYS A 18 16.13 -9.87 24.41
CA LYS A 18 15.88 -10.17 25.83
C LYS A 18 15.37 -8.99 26.67
N HIS A 19 15.43 -7.76 26.14
CA HIS A 19 14.99 -6.55 26.85
C HIS A 19 13.68 -5.97 26.29
N LYS A 20 13.02 -6.64 25.33
CA LYS A 20 11.78 -6.16 24.70
C LYS A 20 10.74 -5.71 25.73
N ASP A 21 10.35 -6.60 26.63
CA ASP A 21 9.27 -6.32 27.60
C ASP A 21 9.64 -5.19 28.58
N LYS A 22 10.92 -5.14 28.99
CA LYS A 22 11.42 -4.05 29.86
C LYS A 22 11.39 -2.70 29.13
N ALA A 23 11.71 -2.69 27.84
CA ALA A 23 11.66 -1.48 27.03
C ALA A 23 10.22 -1.00 26.83
N ILE A 24 9.29 -1.90 26.50
CA ILE A 24 7.86 -1.59 26.38
C ILE A 24 7.35 -1.03 27.70
N GLN A 25 7.61 -1.71 28.82
CA GLN A 25 7.17 -1.27 30.14
C GLN A 25 7.70 0.13 30.47
N ALA A 26 8.98 0.43 30.22
CA ALA A 26 9.56 1.74 30.48
C ALA A 26 8.89 2.85 29.63
N LEU A 27 8.62 2.58 28.35
CA LEU A 27 7.95 3.53 27.45
C LEU A 27 6.47 3.73 27.80
N THR A 28 5.77 2.68 28.24
CA THR A 28 4.37 2.79 28.73
C THR A 28 4.25 3.73 29.92
N HIS A 29 5.22 3.73 30.85
CA HIS A 29 5.23 4.69 31.96
C HIS A 29 5.40 6.15 31.51
N LEU A 30 5.97 6.37 30.33
CA LEU A 30 6.15 7.69 29.72
C LEU A 30 4.96 8.09 28.83
N GLY A 31 3.90 7.27 28.76
CA GLY A 31 2.70 7.52 27.97
C GLY A 31 2.76 7.03 26.52
N PHE A 32 3.78 6.24 26.14
CA PHE A 32 3.81 5.59 24.84
C PHE A 32 2.99 4.29 24.85
N THR A 33 2.29 4.05 23.75
CA THR A 33 1.59 2.79 23.49
C THR A 33 2.41 1.93 22.55
N ASP A 34 2.44 0.62 22.80
CA ASP A 34 3.04 -0.33 21.86
C ASP A 34 2.21 -0.38 20.57
N THR A 35 2.81 0.03 19.46
CA THR A 35 2.21 -0.03 18.11
C THR A 35 2.87 -1.12 17.26
N SER A 36 3.61 -2.05 17.89
CA SER A 36 4.26 -3.16 17.18
C SER A 36 3.28 -4.22 16.69
N ASP A 37 2.06 -4.26 17.23
CA ASP A 37 0.97 -5.05 16.68
C ASP A 37 0.51 -4.44 15.36
N SER A 38 0.94 -5.06 14.27
CA SER A 38 0.46 -4.79 12.92
C SER A 38 -0.07 -6.09 12.32
N ILE A 39 -1.24 -6.02 11.71
CA ILE A 39 -1.77 -7.08 10.86
C ILE A 39 -1.47 -6.76 9.40
N SER A 40 -1.32 -7.80 8.59
CA SER A 40 -1.15 -7.61 7.15
C SER A 40 -2.38 -6.90 6.59
N TRP A 41 -2.20 -5.97 5.67
CA TRP A 41 -3.34 -5.31 5.03
C TRP A 41 -4.24 -6.33 4.30
N ARG A 42 -3.69 -7.46 3.82
CA ARG A 42 -4.47 -8.57 3.26
C ARG A 42 -5.42 -9.22 4.28
N GLU A 43 -5.03 -9.26 5.55
CA GLU A 43 -5.87 -9.80 6.63
C GLU A 43 -7.00 -8.82 7.01
N ILE A 44 -6.80 -7.51 6.80
CA ILE A 44 -7.83 -6.47 6.99
C ILE A 44 -8.89 -6.54 5.89
N PHE A 45 -8.49 -6.92 4.67
CA PHE A 45 -9.36 -6.98 3.49
C PHE A 45 -9.46 -8.43 2.97
N PRO A 46 -10.13 -9.34 3.70
CA PRO A 46 -10.20 -10.76 3.33
C PRO A 46 -10.96 -11.01 2.02
N ASP A 47 -11.82 -10.08 1.62
CA ASP A 47 -12.55 -10.13 0.35
C ASP A 47 -11.69 -9.62 -0.84
N HIS A 48 -10.44 -9.21 -0.60
CA HIS A 48 -9.53 -8.80 -1.66
C HIS A 48 -9.06 -10.02 -2.48
N ASP A 49 -9.39 -10.01 -3.77
CA ASP A 49 -8.87 -11.00 -4.71
C ASP A 49 -7.47 -10.60 -5.18
N GLU A 50 -6.45 -11.37 -4.79
CA GLU A 50 -5.06 -11.16 -5.21
C GLU A 50 -4.87 -11.22 -6.74
N THR A 51 -5.77 -11.89 -7.46
CA THR A 51 -5.71 -11.95 -8.92
C THR A 51 -6.08 -10.62 -9.58
N GLU A 52 -6.83 -9.77 -8.88
CA GLU A 52 -7.21 -8.43 -9.34
C GLU A 52 -6.20 -7.34 -8.91
N GLU A 53 -5.32 -7.64 -7.94
CA GLU A 53 -4.32 -6.71 -7.39
C GLU A 53 -3.50 -5.99 -8.48
N PRO A 54 -2.96 -6.65 -9.52
CA PRO A 54 -2.19 -5.97 -10.57
C PRO A 54 -3.02 -4.94 -11.34
N GLY A 55 -4.29 -5.24 -11.61
CA GLY A 55 -5.22 -4.34 -12.30
C GLY A 55 -5.58 -3.11 -11.47
N ILE A 56 -5.84 -3.32 -10.18
CA ILE A 56 -6.10 -2.26 -9.20
C ILE A 56 -4.87 -1.35 -9.07
N CYS A 57 -3.66 -1.92 -8.97
CA CYS A 57 -2.42 -1.16 -8.92
C CYS A 57 -2.20 -0.33 -10.19
N LEU A 58 -2.45 -0.91 -11.36
CA LEU A 58 -2.35 -0.20 -12.64
C LEU A 58 -3.28 1.02 -12.68
N ALA A 59 -4.57 0.83 -12.35
CA ALA A 59 -5.54 1.91 -12.32
C ALA A 59 -5.18 2.98 -11.27
N GLY A 60 -4.72 2.55 -10.09
CA GLY A 60 -4.29 3.43 -9.01
C GLY A 60 -3.09 4.31 -9.40
N ILE A 61 -2.06 3.71 -10.00
CA ILE A 61 -0.88 4.46 -10.49
C ILE A 61 -1.27 5.39 -11.63
N ARG A 62 -2.07 4.91 -12.60
CA ARG A 62 -2.54 5.75 -13.71
C ARG A 62 -3.28 7.00 -13.20
N ASN A 63 -4.19 6.83 -12.24
CA ASN A 63 -4.91 7.95 -11.63
C ASN A 63 -3.98 8.87 -10.83
N ARG A 64 -2.96 8.32 -10.14
CA ARG A 64 -1.97 9.11 -9.39
C ARG A 64 -1.13 10.01 -10.29
N GLU A 65 -0.91 9.60 -11.54
CA GLU A 65 -0.17 10.35 -12.57
C GLU A 65 -1.10 11.20 -13.48
N ASP A 66 -2.39 11.35 -13.13
CA ASP A 66 -3.39 12.11 -13.90
C ASP A 66 -3.54 11.67 -15.37
N LEU A 67 -3.31 10.37 -15.65
CA LEU A 67 -3.42 9.81 -17.00
C LEU A 67 -4.80 9.22 -17.27
N THR A 68 -5.32 9.44 -18.47
CA THR A 68 -6.44 8.64 -18.99
C THR A 68 -5.94 7.30 -19.54
N GLN A 69 -6.82 6.30 -19.67
CA GLN A 69 -6.47 5.04 -20.34
C GLN A 69 -5.99 5.24 -21.77
N LYS A 70 -6.49 6.28 -22.46
CA LYS A 70 -6.07 6.66 -23.81
C LYS A 70 -4.63 7.20 -23.81
N GLN A 71 -4.29 8.10 -22.89
CA GLN A 71 -2.92 8.62 -22.79
C GLN A 71 -1.93 7.51 -22.39
N LEU A 72 -2.32 6.62 -21.47
CA LEU A 72 -1.50 5.46 -21.13
C LEU A 72 -1.32 4.51 -22.34
N SER A 73 -2.35 4.37 -23.18
CA SER A 73 -2.28 3.62 -24.43
C SER A 73 -1.25 4.20 -25.40
N GLU A 74 -1.26 5.52 -25.57
CA GLU A 74 -0.31 6.24 -26.44
C GLU A 74 1.14 6.12 -25.94
N LEU A 75 1.36 6.15 -24.62
CA LEU A 75 2.68 6.04 -24.02
C LEU A 75 3.28 4.63 -24.10
N THR A 76 2.45 3.60 -23.99
CA THR A 76 2.91 2.19 -23.88
C THR A 76 2.78 1.41 -25.19
N GLY A 77 2.01 1.90 -26.15
CA GLY A 77 1.62 1.16 -27.35
C GLY A 77 0.60 0.03 -27.09
N ILE A 78 0.17 -0.15 -25.84
CA ILE A 78 -0.88 -1.12 -25.48
C ILE A 78 -2.23 -0.50 -25.83
N SER A 79 -3.12 -1.22 -26.49
CA SER A 79 -4.44 -0.66 -26.83
C SER A 79 -5.23 -0.23 -25.58
N GLN A 80 -5.98 0.87 -25.66
CA GLN A 80 -6.87 1.34 -24.59
C GLN A 80 -7.81 0.23 -24.09
N ARG A 81 -8.32 -0.60 -25.00
CA ARG A 81 -9.16 -1.76 -24.65
C ARG A 81 -8.41 -2.75 -23.76
N HIS A 82 -7.17 -3.09 -24.09
CA HIS A 82 -6.37 -3.99 -23.25
C HIS A 82 -6.06 -3.37 -21.88
N ILE A 83 -5.78 -2.06 -21.82
CA ILE A 83 -5.60 -1.35 -20.55
C ILE A 83 -6.86 -1.47 -19.70
N SER A 84 -8.03 -1.23 -20.27
CA SER A 84 -9.31 -1.41 -19.57
C SER A 84 -9.50 -2.86 -19.09
N GLU A 85 -9.22 -3.85 -19.93
CA GLU A 85 -9.32 -5.26 -19.55
C GLU A 85 -8.34 -5.63 -18.42
N MET A 86 -7.12 -5.07 -18.42
CA MET A 86 -6.13 -5.27 -17.36
C MET A 86 -6.56 -4.61 -16.05
N GLU A 87 -7.06 -3.37 -16.10
CA GLU A 87 -7.55 -2.65 -14.90
C GLU A 87 -8.77 -3.32 -14.25
N ASN A 88 -9.57 -4.07 -15.03
CA ASN A 88 -10.75 -4.79 -14.54
C ASN A 88 -10.51 -6.29 -14.33
N GLY A 89 -9.25 -6.76 -14.28
CA GLY A 89 -8.92 -8.17 -14.03
C GLY A 89 -9.30 -9.15 -15.15
N LYS A 90 -9.85 -8.67 -16.27
CA LYS A 90 -10.26 -9.51 -17.42
C LYS A 90 -9.08 -9.99 -18.26
N ARG A 91 -7.93 -9.33 -18.14
CA ARG A 91 -6.70 -9.66 -18.86
C ARG A 91 -5.51 -9.66 -17.90
N PRO A 92 -4.70 -10.73 -17.86
CA PRO A 92 -3.49 -10.76 -17.04
C PRO A 92 -2.42 -9.81 -17.55
N ILE A 93 -1.63 -9.25 -16.63
CA ILE A 93 -0.47 -8.41 -16.92
C ILE A 93 0.79 -9.30 -16.92
N ASP A 94 1.27 -9.67 -18.11
CA ASP A 94 2.48 -10.49 -18.34
C ASP A 94 3.71 -9.58 -18.53
N LYS A 95 4.88 -10.03 -18.07
CA LYS A 95 6.21 -9.43 -18.32
C LYS A 95 6.52 -9.17 -19.80
N LYS A 96 5.88 -9.85 -20.75
CA LYS A 96 6.02 -9.52 -22.19
C LYS A 96 5.50 -8.13 -22.57
N ILE A 97 4.69 -7.53 -21.70
CA ILE A 97 4.05 -6.22 -21.92
C ILE A 97 4.75 -5.12 -21.08
N ALA A 98 5.61 -5.49 -20.13
CA ALA A 98 6.36 -4.57 -19.26
C ALA A 98 7.71 -4.13 -19.87
#